data_AF-A0A944I0G4-F1
#
_entry.id   AF-A0A944I0G4-F1
#
_cell.length_a   1.000
_cell.length_b   1.000
_cell.length_c   1.000
_cell.angle_alpha   90.00
_cell.angle_beta   90.00
_cell.angle_gamma   90.00
#
_symmetry.space_group_name_H-M   'P 1'
#
loop_
_entity.id
_entity.type
_entity.pdbx_description
1 polymer ?
#
loop_
_entity_poly.entity_id
_entity_poly.type
_entity_poly.pdbx_seq_one_letter_code
_entity_poly.pdbx_strand_id
1 'polypeptide(L)'
;MPYLYYAVHKYPLRERFVWLLMLALYRSDRGNEALTVYADHRSRVVRELGAEPGQALRALQGRLLLQDPQLMVLSTLRQDSGAAGGPPTPFPESPLARQSPLR
;
A
#
# COMPACT_ATOMS: atom_id res chain seq x y z
N MET A 1 9.22 -9.02 32.79
CA MET A 1 9.20 -10.28 32.00
C MET A 1 9.14 -9.95 30.51
N PRO A 2 10.27 -10.02 29.77
CA PRO A 2 10.45 -9.40 28.44
C PRO A 2 10.26 -10.37 27.26
N TYR A 3 9.11 -11.05 27.16
CA TYR A 3 8.82 -11.93 26.01
C TYR A 3 8.37 -11.18 24.75
N LEU A 4 7.94 -9.91 24.89
CA LEU A 4 7.39 -9.12 23.79
C LEU A 4 8.45 -8.61 22.81
N TYR A 5 9.68 -8.40 23.27
CA TYR A 5 10.78 -7.89 22.43
C TYR A 5 11.29 -8.96 21.45
N TYR A 6 11.27 -10.23 21.86
CA TYR A 6 11.76 -11.35 21.04
C TYR A 6 10.83 -11.65 19.85
N ALA A 7 9.51 -11.48 20.01
CA ALA A 7 8.53 -11.72 18.95
C ALA A 7 8.58 -10.66 17.84
N VAL A 8 8.83 -9.39 18.19
CA VAL A 8 8.92 -8.27 17.22
C VAL A 8 10.17 -8.40 16.34
N HIS A 9 11.25 -8.98 16.86
CA HIS A 9 12.52 -9.12 16.12
C HIS A 9 12.60 -10.36 15.24
N LYS A 10 11.81 -11.41 15.51
CA LYS A 10 12.03 -12.71 14.85
C LYS A 10 11.52 -12.76 13.40
N TYR A 11 10.41 -12.09 13.05
CA TYR A 11 9.85 -12.14 11.68
C TYR A 11 9.09 -10.90 11.17
N PRO A 12 9.57 -9.65 11.38
CA PRO A 12 8.84 -8.44 10.94
C PRO A 12 8.58 -8.38 9.42
N LEU A 13 9.38 -9.09 8.63
CA LEU A 13 9.26 -9.11 7.16
C LEU A 13 8.29 -10.18 6.64
N ARG A 14 8.02 -11.27 7.38
CA ARG A 14 7.12 -12.34 6.88
C ARG A 14 5.67 -11.89 6.80
N GLU A 15 5.16 -11.24 7.84
CA GLU A 15 3.77 -10.76 7.86
C GLU A 15 3.52 -9.69 6.79
N ARG A 16 4.50 -8.82 6.56
CA ARG A 16 4.39 -7.78 5.53
C ARG A 16 4.37 -8.36 4.11
N PHE A 17 5.12 -9.43 3.83
CA PHE A 17 5.01 -10.13 2.56
C PHE A 17 3.65 -10.82 2.38
N VAL A 18 3.15 -11.47 3.42
CA VAL A 18 1.81 -12.10 3.40
C VAL A 18 0.73 -11.05 3.17
N TRP A 19 0.84 -9.89 3.83
CA TRP A 19 -0.06 -8.75 3.62
C TRP A 19 -0.07 -8.28 2.16
N LEU A 20 1.11 -8.08 1.55
CA LEU A 20 1.23 -7.65 0.16
C LEU A 20 0.68 -8.71 -0.81
N LEU A 21 0.94 -10.00 -0.55
CA LEU A 21 0.41 -11.09 -1.35
C LEU A 21 -1.11 -11.16 -1.29
N MET A 22 -1.70 -11.08 -0.09
CA MET A 22 -3.15 -11.03 0.09
C MET A 22 -3.78 -9.86 -0.67
N LEU A 23 -3.16 -8.67 -0.61
CA LEU A 23 -3.63 -7.49 -1.32
C LEU A 23 -3.54 -7.67 -2.84
N ALA A 24 -2.42 -8.20 -3.35
CA ALA A 24 -2.23 -8.46 -4.77
C ALA A 24 -3.27 -9.47 -5.29
N LEU A 25 -3.47 -10.57 -4.59
CA LEU A 25 -4.47 -11.59 -4.92
C LEU A 25 -5.89 -11.03 -4.93
N TYR A 26 -6.25 -10.22 -3.94
CA TYR A 26 -7.54 -9.56 -3.89
C TYR A 26 -7.78 -8.62 -5.10
N ARG A 27 -6.76 -7.85 -5.49
CA ARG A 27 -6.82 -6.98 -6.68
C ARG A 27 -6.86 -7.73 -8.00
N SER A 28 -6.42 -8.99 -8.02
CA SER A 28 -6.51 -9.88 -9.17
C SER A 28 -7.81 -10.69 -9.22
N ASP A 29 -8.85 -10.26 -8.49
CA ASP A 29 -10.15 -10.95 -8.37
C ASP A 29 -10.07 -12.33 -7.66
N ARG A 30 -8.93 -12.64 -7.05
CA ARG A 30 -8.64 -13.93 -6.39
C ARG A 30 -8.75 -13.81 -4.86
N GLY A 31 -9.83 -13.19 -4.39
CA GLY A 31 -10.08 -12.93 -2.96
C GLY A 31 -10.08 -14.20 -2.10
N ASN A 32 -10.62 -15.32 -2.62
CA ASN A 32 -10.62 -16.60 -1.92
C ASN A 32 -9.21 -17.13 -1.65
N GLU A 33 -8.29 -16.95 -2.59
CA GLU A 33 -6.91 -17.40 -2.42
C GLU A 33 -6.16 -16.54 -1.40
N ALA A 34 -6.48 -15.25 -1.33
CA ALA A 34 -5.94 -14.38 -0.29
C ALA A 34 -6.36 -14.82 1.12
N LEU A 35 -7.60 -15.31 1.30
CA LEU A 35 -8.06 -15.87 2.58
C LEU A 35 -7.36 -17.20 2.91
N THR A 36 -7.11 -18.05 1.90
CA THR A 36 -6.35 -19.29 2.08
C THR A 36 -4.91 -19.01 2.53
N VAL A 37 -4.24 -18.03 1.91
CA VAL A 37 -2.90 -17.58 2.30
C VAL A 37 -2.88 -17.10 3.76
N TYR A 38 -3.88 -16.35 4.19
CA TYR A 38 -4.01 -15.93 5.58
C TYR A 38 -4.21 -17.10 6.54
N ALA A 39 -5.07 -18.06 6.21
CA ALA A 39 -5.35 -19.22 7.05
C ALA A 39 -4.11 -20.12 7.23
N ASP A 40 -3.33 -20.35 6.16
CA ASP A 40 -2.06 -21.07 6.22
C ASP A 40 -1.05 -20.32 7.07
N HIS A 41 -0.92 -19.01 6.87
CA HIS A 41 -0.01 -18.18 7.66
C HIS A 41 -0.36 -18.21 9.15
N ARG A 42 -1.65 -18.03 9.50
CA ARG A 42 -2.13 -18.11 10.89
C ARG A 42 -1.80 -19.46 11.52
N SER A 43 -2.07 -20.55 10.80
CA SER A 43 -1.79 -21.91 11.29
C SER A 43 -0.31 -22.11 11.59
N ARG A 44 0.59 -21.57 10.75
CA ARG A 44 2.04 -21.61 10.97
C ARG A 44 2.45 -20.78 12.18
N VAL A 45 1.93 -19.55 12.31
CA VAL A 45 2.28 -18.66 13.44
C VAL A 45 1.81 -19.26 14.76
N VAL A 46 0.59 -19.79 14.83
CA VAL A 46 0.06 -20.45 16.03
C VAL A 46 0.90 -21.69 16.36
N ARG A 47 1.25 -22.52 15.37
CA ARG A 47 2.03 -23.74 15.58
C ARG A 47 3.47 -23.46 15.99
N GLU A 48 4.13 -22.48 15.38
CA GLU A 48 5.57 -22.23 15.56
C GLU A 48 5.87 -21.25 16.71
N LEU A 49 4.96 -20.32 16.99
CA LEU A 49 5.16 -19.25 17.97
C LEU A 49 4.14 -19.27 19.12
N GLY A 50 3.06 -20.07 19.02
CA GLY A 50 1.96 -20.04 19.99
C GLY A 50 1.23 -18.70 20.06
N ALA A 51 1.39 -17.88 19.01
CA ALA A 51 0.89 -16.51 18.94
C ALA A 51 -0.13 -16.35 17.81
N GLU A 52 -0.84 -15.23 17.81
CA GLU A 52 -1.78 -14.86 16.74
C GLU A 52 -1.13 -13.88 15.75
N PRO A 53 -1.60 -13.82 14.49
CA PRO A 53 -1.14 -12.83 13.51
C PRO A 53 -1.36 -11.40 14.00
N GLY A 54 -0.48 -10.50 13.56
CA GLY A 54 -0.50 -9.08 13.86
C GLY A 54 -1.82 -8.41 13.47
N GLN A 55 -2.17 -7.34 14.20
CA GLN A 55 -3.43 -6.62 14.04
C GLN A 55 -3.67 -6.12 12.60
N ALA A 56 -2.60 -5.67 11.92
CA ALA A 56 -2.68 -5.20 10.54
C ALA A 56 -3.15 -6.29 9.56
N LEU A 57 -2.70 -7.54 9.76
CA LEU A 57 -3.07 -8.66 8.91
C LEU A 57 -4.51 -9.13 9.17
N ARG A 58 -4.92 -9.15 10.44
CA ARG A 58 -6.32 -9.41 10.85
C ARG A 58 -7.28 -8.37 10.29
N ALA A 59 -6.90 -7.10 10.31
CA ALA A 59 -7.69 -6.02 9.73
C ALA A 59 -7.82 -6.17 8.20
N LEU A 60 -6.75 -6.58 7.51
CA LEU A 60 -6.80 -6.86 6.07
C LEU A 60 -7.76 -8.03 5.77
N GLN A 61 -7.67 -9.14 6.52
CA GLN A 61 -8.61 -10.27 6.38
C GLN A 61 -10.07 -9.81 6.52
N GLY A 62 -10.38 -8.99 7.53
CA GLY A 62 -11.72 -8.45 7.73
C GLY A 62 -12.23 -7.62 6.55
N ARG A 63 -11.38 -6.76 5.98
CA ARG A 63 -11.72 -5.97 4.78
C ARG A 63 -11.90 -6.85 3.54
N LEU A 64 -11.10 -7.91 3.40
CA LEU A 64 -11.25 -8.89 2.31
C LEU A 64 -12.59 -9.62 2.41
N LEU A 65 -13.00 -10.03 3.61
CA LEU A 65 -14.28 -10.69 3.85
C LEU A 65 -15.47 -9.76 3.54
N LEU A 66 -15.32 -8.47 3.79
CA LEU A 66 -16.32 -7.45 3.47
C LEU A 66 -16.28 -7.00 2.01
N GLN A 67 -15.38 -7.55 1.20
CA GLN A 67 -15.12 -7.12 -0.18
C GLN A 67 -14.98 -5.60 -0.30
N ASP A 68 -14.23 -5.01 0.63
CA ASP A 68 -14.12 -3.56 0.75
C ASP A 68 -13.55 -2.95 -0.55
N PRO A 69 -14.30 -2.08 -1.25
CA PRO A 69 -13.82 -1.43 -2.47
C PRO A 69 -12.64 -0.48 -2.19
N GLN A 70 -12.42 -0.04 -0.94
CA GLN A 70 -11.25 0.76 -0.57
C GLN A 70 -9.92 0.02 -0.75
N LEU A 71 -9.92 -1.32 -0.80
CA LEU A 71 -8.72 -2.12 -1.11
C LEU A 71 -8.33 -2.07 -2.61
N MET A 72 -9.30 -1.75 -3.48
CA MET A 72 -9.09 -1.55 -4.92
C MET A 72 -8.62 -0.12 -5.23
N VAL A 73 -8.94 0.85 -4.37
CA VAL A 73 -8.45 2.23 -4.47
C VAL A 73 -6.97 2.25 -4.10
N LEU A 74 -6.09 2.39 -5.10
CA LEU A 74 -4.76 2.92 -4.83
C LEU A 74 -4.97 4.32 -4.25
N SER A 75 -4.39 4.62 -3.09
CA SER A 75 -4.53 5.90 -2.39
C SER A 75 -3.91 7.10 -3.12
N THR A 76 -3.93 7.11 -4.46
CA THR A 76 -3.40 8.17 -5.34
C THR A 76 -3.93 9.54 -4.94
N LEU A 77 -5.12 9.62 -4.35
CA LEU A 77 -5.75 10.89 -3.96
C LEU A 77 -5.35 11.42 -2.55
N ARG A 78 -4.43 10.79 -1.81
CA ARG A 78 -3.87 11.41 -0.59
C ARG A 78 -2.88 12.55 -0.92
N GLN A 79 -2.33 12.59 -2.15
CA GLN A 79 -1.36 13.61 -2.56
C GLN A 79 -1.98 14.84 -3.25
N ASP A 80 -3.21 14.75 -3.77
CA ASP A 80 -3.81 15.86 -4.51
C ASP A 80 -4.51 16.89 -3.60
N SER A 81 -4.71 16.57 -2.32
CA SER A 81 -5.45 17.45 -1.38
C SER A 81 -4.55 18.32 -0.49
N GLY A 82 -3.30 18.58 -0.90
CA GLY A 82 -2.37 19.46 -0.17
C GLY A 82 -1.54 20.44 -1.01
N ALA A 83 -1.60 20.40 -2.35
CA ALA A 83 -0.86 21.33 -3.21
C ALA A 83 -1.79 22.01 -4.22
N ALA A 84 -2.88 22.61 -3.73
CA ALA A 84 -3.48 23.75 -4.42
C ALA A 84 -2.63 24.99 -4.08
N GLY A 85 -1.87 25.51 -5.05
CA GLY A 85 -1.21 26.80 -4.87
C GLY A 85 -0.13 27.19 -5.87
N GLY A 86 -0.34 27.02 -7.17
CA GLY A 86 0.47 27.70 -8.18
C GLY A 86 0.23 27.17 -9.59
N PRO A 87 -0.38 27.94 -10.52
CA PRO A 87 -0.30 27.59 -11.93
C PRO A 87 1.18 27.55 -12.33
N PRO A 88 1.61 26.65 -13.24
CA PRO A 88 2.91 26.77 -13.84
C PRO A 88 2.96 28.15 -14.47
N THR A 89 3.77 29.06 -13.95
CA THR A 89 4.07 30.31 -14.65
C THR A 89 4.52 29.90 -16.04
N PRO A 90 3.79 30.28 -17.11
CA PRO A 90 4.36 30.17 -18.43
C PRO A 90 5.60 31.05 -18.37
N PHE A 91 6.77 30.43 -18.48
CA PHE A 91 7.96 31.19 -18.83
C PHE A 91 7.57 32.04 -20.03
N PRO A 92 7.79 33.37 -20.01
CA PRO A 92 7.56 34.17 -21.20
C PRO A 92 8.49 33.61 -22.27
N GLU A 93 7.89 32.95 -23.26
CA GLU A 93 8.55 32.68 -24.52
C GLU A 93 9.07 34.03 -25.00
N SER A 94 10.38 34.24 -24.92
CA SER A 94 11.01 35.38 -25.58
C SER A 94 10.58 35.32 -27.04
N PRO A 95 9.74 36.26 -27.53
CA PRO A 95 9.48 36.29 -28.94
C PRO A 95 10.79 36.71 -29.56
N LEU A 96 11.32 35.79 -30.38
CA LEU A 96 12.29 36.06 -31.41
C LEU A 96 11.78 37.29 -32.19
N ALA A 97 12.22 38.49 -31.77
CA ALA A 97 11.97 39.72 -32.48
C ALA A 97 12.80 39.66 -33.76
N ARG A 98 12.21 39.02 -34.78
CA ARG A 98 12.44 39.34 -36.18
C ARG A 98 12.29 40.84 -36.36
N GLN A 99 13.40 41.57 -36.41
CA GLN A 99 13.47 42.86 -37.11
C GLN A 99 14.83 42.97 -37.81
N SER A 100 14.90 42.37 -39.01
CA SER A 100 15.64 42.96 -40.14
C SER A 100 14.76 44.08 -40.75
N PRO A 101 15.21 44.97 -41.67
CA PRO A 101 16.55 45.48 -42.04
C PRO A 101 16.57 47.04 -42.21
N LEU A 102 17.63 47.57 -42.86
CA LEU A 102 17.83 48.94 -43.43
C LEU A 102 18.14 50.13 -42.50
N ARG A 103 19.41 50.56 -42.48
CA ARG A 103 19.82 51.83 -43.13
C ARG A 103 21.32 51.87 -43.40
#